data_AF-A0A929EA24-F1
#
_entry.id   AF-A0A929EA24-F1
#
_cell.length_a   1.000
_cell.length_b   1.000
_cell.length_c   1.000
_cell.angle_alpha   90.00
_cell.angle_beta   90.00
_cell.angle_gamma   90.00
#
_symmetry.space_group_name_H-M   'P 1'
#
loop_
_entity.id
_entity.type
_entity.pdbx_description
1 polymer ?
#
loop_
_entity_poly.entity_id
_entity_poly.type
_entity_poly.pdbx_seq_one_letter_code
_entity_poly.pdbx_strand_id
1 'polypeptide(L)'
;MTFLTIFTAPKPFTDPHINIIQRNAIQSWMHLSDEVEVILIGEEDGLSAAAAEFNLKHLPEVTRNNWNTPLVSSIFDLARAASDSPVLAYINADILLM
;
A
#
# COMPACT_ATOMS: atom_id res chain seq x y z
N MET A 1 -6.79 16.65 8.66
CA MET A 1 -5.90 16.79 7.49
C MET A 1 -4.88 15.68 7.61
N THR A 2 -4.53 15.00 6.51
CA THR A 2 -3.60 13.86 6.57
C THR A 2 -2.16 14.35 6.74
N PHE A 3 -1.48 13.98 7.82
CA PHE A 3 -0.07 14.32 8.06
C PHE A 3 0.89 13.30 7.42
N LEU A 4 0.52 12.03 7.45
CA LEU A 4 1.33 10.93 6.97
C LEU A 4 0.54 10.05 5.99
N THR A 5 1.10 9.81 4.81
CA THR A 5 0.64 8.72 3.95
C THR A 5 1.61 7.55 4.03
N ILE A 6 1.13 6.42 4.52
CA ILE A 6 1.81 5.13 4.41
C ILE A 6 1.40 4.52 3.07
N PHE A 7 2.38 4.12 2.27
CA PHE A 7 2.11 3.44 1.01
C PHE A 7 2.95 2.17 0.91
N THR A 8 2.39 1.17 0.21
CA THR A 8 3.01 -0.14 0.12
C THR A 8 2.71 -0.82 -1.21
N ALA A 9 3.60 -1.72 -1.62
CA ALA A 9 3.40 -2.65 -2.72
C ALA A 9 3.42 -4.08 -2.17
N PRO A 10 2.25 -4.59 -1.69
CA PRO A 10 2.17 -5.87 -1.02
C PRO A 10 2.36 -7.04 -1.99
N LYS A 11 2.67 -8.20 -1.46
CA LYS A 11 2.61 -9.48 -2.19
C LYS A 11 1.16 -9.83 -2.57
N PRO A 12 0.95 -10.79 -3.50
CA PRO A 12 -0.37 -11.35 -3.76
C PRO A 12 -1.10 -11.84 -2.50
N PHE A 13 -2.41 -11.64 -2.46
CA PHE A 13 -3.32 -12.02 -1.36
C PHE A 13 -3.86 -13.45 -1.53
N THR A 14 -3.12 -14.30 -2.24
CA THR A 14 -3.54 -15.67 -2.62
C THR A 14 -3.09 -16.74 -1.62
N ASP A 15 -1.95 -16.53 -0.96
CA ASP A 15 -1.49 -17.42 0.12
C ASP A 15 -2.18 -17.07 1.44
N PRO A 16 -2.87 -18.01 2.12
CA PRO A 16 -3.63 -17.73 3.34
C PRO A 16 -2.77 -17.17 4.48
N HIS A 17 -1.52 -17.61 4.62
CA HIS A 17 -0.63 -17.17 5.69
C HIS A 17 -0.12 -15.74 5.43
N ILE A 18 0.32 -15.47 4.20
CA ILE A 18 0.73 -14.11 3.79
C ILE A 18 -0.45 -13.15 3.87
N ASN A 19 -1.64 -13.58 3.45
CA ASN A 19 -2.84 -12.75 3.50
C ASN A 19 -3.14 -12.27 4.93
N ILE A 20 -3.07 -13.16 5.93
CA ILE A 20 -3.23 -12.77 7.34
C ILE A 20 -2.20 -11.70 7.76
N ILE A 21 -0.93 -11.89 7.42
CA ILE A 21 0.15 -10.96 7.77
C ILE A 21 -0.10 -9.58 7.17
N GLN A 22 -0.39 -9.52 5.87
CA GLN A 22 -0.61 -8.24 5.16
C GLN A 22 -1.84 -7.49 5.66
N ARG A 23 -2.93 -8.22 5.93
CA ARG A 23 -4.14 -7.63 6.47
C ARG A 23 -3.93 -7.08 7.88
N ASN A 24 -3.15 -7.77 8.72
CA ASN A 24 -2.82 -7.29 10.06
C ASN A 24 -1.94 -6.03 10.00
N ALA A 25 -0.93 -6.01 9.11
CA ALA A 25 -0.08 -4.85 8.89
C ALA A 25 -0.91 -3.62 8.46
N ILE A 26 -1.70 -3.76 7.40
CA ILE A 26 -2.55 -2.70 6.86
C ILE A 26 -3.53 -2.19 7.92
N GLN A 27 -4.20 -3.08 8.66
CA GLN A 27 -5.10 -2.67 9.73
C GLN A 27 -4.36 -1.92 10.85
N SER A 28 -3.17 -2.36 11.25
CA SER A 28 -2.41 -1.64 12.29
C SER A 28 -2.13 -0.19 11.88
N TRP A 29 -1.82 0.05 10.61
CA TRP A 29 -1.54 1.39 10.09
C TRP A 29 -2.80 2.26 10.03
N MET A 30 -3.93 1.67 9.63
CA MET A 30 -5.23 2.36 9.61
C MET A 30 -5.69 2.81 10.99
N HIS A 31 -5.23 2.16 12.06
CA HIS A 31 -5.61 2.47 13.44
C HIS A 31 -4.59 3.35 14.19
N LEU A 32 -3.52 3.83 13.52
CA LEU A 32 -2.51 4.68 14.18
C LEU A 32 -3.06 6.04 14.60
N SER A 33 -3.79 6.70 13.71
CA SER A 33 -4.38 8.03 13.92
C SER A 33 -5.27 8.40 12.75
N ASP A 34 -6.26 9.26 12.97
CA ASP A 34 -7.08 9.87 11.92
C ASP A 34 -6.27 10.78 10.95
N GLU A 35 -5.00 11.06 11.28
CA GLU A 35 -4.06 11.82 10.44
C GLU A 35 -3.22 10.92 9.52
N VAL A 36 -3.45 9.61 9.51
CA VAL A 36 -2.73 8.63 8.69
C VAL A 36 -3.62 8.13 7.54
N GLU A 37 -3.12 8.21 6.31
CA GLU A 37 -3.73 7.58 5.13
C GLU A 37 -2.90 6.35 4.72
N VAL A 38 -3.58 5.30 4.24
CA VAL A 38 -2.93 4.14 3.64
C VAL A 38 -3.27 4.05 2.15
N ILE A 39 -2.24 3.90 1.31
CA ILE A 39 -2.38 3.69 -0.14
C ILE A 39 -1.76 2.34 -0.52
N LEU A 40 -2.53 1.54 -1.26
CA LEU A 40 -2.07 0.26 -1.79
C LEU A 40 -1.70 0.42 -3.28
N ILE A 41 -0.49 0.00 -3.66
CA ILE A 41 0.05 0.22 -5.00
C ILE A 41 0.40 -1.12 -5.66
N GLY A 42 0.08 -1.26 -6.95
CA GLY A 42 0.37 -2.45 -7.76
C GLY A 42 -0.87 -3.22 -8.21
N GLU A 43 -0.68 -4.35 -8.86
CA GLU A 43 -1.74 -5.17 -9.49
C GLU A 43 -1.66 -6.63 -9.06
N GLU A 44 -1.10 -6.89 -7.88
CA GLU A 44 -0.95 -8.26 -7.39
C GLU A 44 -2.31 -8.92 -7.12
N ASP A 45 -2.39 -10.23 -7.34
CA ASP A 45 -3.66 -10.97 -7.25
C ASP A 45 -4.33 -10.76 -5.88
N GLY A 46 -5.59 -10.33 -5.92
CA GLY A 46 -6.40 -10.05 -4.73
C GLY A 46 -6.17 -8.68 -4.08
N LEU A 47 -5.20 -7.88 -4.54
CA LEU A 47 -4.92 -6.55 -3.99
C LEU A 47 -6.12 -5.59 -4.13
N SER A 48 -6.74 -5.53 -5.31
CA SER A 48 -7.89 -4.66 -5.56
C SER A 48 -9.08 -5.02 -4.66
N ALA A 49 -9.32 -6.32 -4.43
CA ALA A 49 -10.37 -6.78 -3.54
C ALA A 49 -10.08 -6.40 -2.07
N ALA A 50 -8.84 -6.57 -1.62
CA ALA A 50 -8.42 -6.17 -0.28
C ALA A 50 -8.53 -4.65 -0.08
N ALA A 51 -8.14 -3.85 -1.07
CA ALA A 51 -8.27 -2.40 -1.03
C ALA A 51 -9.74 -1.97 -0.92
N ALA A 52 -10.62 -2.58 -1.71
CA ALA A 52 -12.05 -2.30 -1.67
C ALA A 52 -12.67 -2.68 -0.32
N GLU A 53 -12.28 -3.81 0.26
CA GLU A 53 -12.76 -4.26 1.57
C GLU A 53 -12.40 -3.29 2.70
N PHE A 54 -11.19 -2.73 2.66
CA PHE A 54 -10.73 -1.74 3.64
C PHE A 54 -11.07 -0.29 3.28
N ASN A 55 -11.76 -0.06 2.14
CA ASN A 55 -12.03 1.27 1.60
C ASN A 55 -10.76 2.14 1.45
N LEU A 56 -9.67 1.53 0.98
CA LEU A 56 -8.38 2.18 0.76
C LEU A 56 -8.19 2.58 -0.71
N LYS A 57 -7.39 3.63 -0.92
CA LYS A 57 -6.98 4.05 -2.26
C LYS A 57 -6.06 2.97 -2.86
N HIS A 58 -6.39 2.55 -4.08
CA HIS A 58 -5.62 1.56 -4.86
C HIS A 58 -5.08 2.19 -6.14
N LEU A 59 -3.76 2.10 -6.36
CA LEU A 59 -3.08 2.64 -7.53
C LEU A 59 -2.43 1.51 -8.34
N PRO A 60 -3.06 1.02 -9.42
CA PRO A 60 -2.56 -0.14 -10.17
C PRO A 60 -1.42 0.18 -11.15
N GLU A 61 -1.29 1.44 -11.59
CA GLU A 61 -0.51 1.85 -12.78
C GLU A 61 1.03 1.88 -12.58
N VAL A 62 1.60 0.83 -11.99
CA VAL A 62 3.04 0.75 -11.74
C VAL A 62 3.79 0.43 -13.02
N THR A 63 4.65 1.35 -13.46
CA THR A 63 5.54 1.13 -14.60
C THR A 63 6.48 -0.04 -14.31
N ARG A 64 6.62 -0.94 -15.27
CA ARG A 64 7.50 -2.12 -15.19
C ARG A 64 8.64 -2.03 -16.19
N ASN A 65 9.77 -2.65 -15.86
CA ASN A 65 10.90 -2.77 -16.78
C ASN A 65 10.67 -3.88 -17.84
N ASN A 66 11.68 -4.10 -18.70
CA ASN A 66 11.63 -5.11 -19.76
C ASN A 66 11.53 -6.57 -19.26
N TRP A 67 11.76 -6.81 -17.97
CA TRP A 67 11.58 -8.11 -17.30
C TRP A 67 10.29 -8.17 -16.48
N ASN A 68 9.36 -7.23 -16.71
CA ASN A 68 8.10 -7.10 -15.99
C ASN A 68 8.25 -6.81 -14.48
N THR A 69 9.42 -6.37 -14.03
CA THR A 69 9.66 -5.99 -12.63
C THR A 69 9.11 -4.58 -12.37
N PRO A 70 8.29 -4.37 -11.32
CA PRO A 70 7.86 -3.04 -10.91
C PRO A 70 9.03 -2.09 -10.65
N LEU A 71 8.96 -0.88 -11.19
CA LEU A 71 9.93 0.17 -10.92
C LEU A 71 9.62 0.83 -9.59
N VAL A 72 10.60 0.85 -8.67
CA VAL A 72 10.49 1.53 -7.38
C VAL A 72 10.18 3.02 -7.57
N SER A 73 10.79 3.68 -8.57
CA SER A 73 10.50 5.07 -8.88
C SER A 73 9.02 5.30 -9.18
N SER A 74 8.41 4.43 -10.00
CA SER A 74 6.98 4.53 -10.34
C SER A 74 6.08 4.37 -9.12
N ILE A 75 6.42 3.49 -8.17
CA ILE A 75 5.65 3.31 -6.93
C ILE A 75 5.69 4.61 -6.09
N PHE A 76 6.86 5.22 -5.96
CA PHE A 76 7.02 6.47 -5.22
C PHE A 76 6.36 7.66 -5.91
N ASP A 77 6.45 7.75 -7.24
CA ASP A 77 5.83 8.81 -8.02
C ASP A 77 4.29 8.75 -7.91
N LEU A 78 3.71 7.55 -7.99
CA LEU A 78 2.28 7.33 -7.79
C LEU A 78 1.83 7.74 -6.38
N ALA A 79 2.56 7.32 -5.34
CA ALA A 79 2.25 7.69 -3.97
C ALA A 79 2.30 9.20 -3.75
N ARG A 80 3.34 9.86 -4.29
CA ARG A 80 3.51 11.32 -4.18
C ARG A 80 2.43 12.08 -4.94
N ALA A 81 2.03 11.62 -6.13
CA ALA A 81 0.96 12.27 -6.90
C ALA A 81 -0.42 12.11 -6.26
N ALA A 82 -0.63 11.03 -5.51
CA ALA A 82 -1.92 10.68 -4.91
C ALA A 82 -2.10 11.19 -3.46
N SER A 83 -1.09 11.85 -2.88
CA SER A 83 -1.08 12.29 -1.49
C SER A 83 -0.70 13.77 -1.37
N ASP A 84 -1.47 14.49 -0.56
CA ASP A 84 -1.16 15.87 -0.13
C ASP A 84 -0.40 15.92 1.21
N SER A 85 -0.05 14.76 1.78
CA SER A 85 0.61 14.69 3.08
C SER A 85 2.04 15.24 3.03
N PRO A 86 2.47 15.98 4.07
CA PRO A 86 3.84 16.45 4.18
C PRO A 86 4.85 15.30 4.29
N VAL A 87 4.44 14.16 4.87
CA VAL A 87 5.30 12.98 5.06
C VAL A 87 4.75 11.78 4.27
N LEU A 88 5.64 11.08 3.59
CA LEU A 88 5.37 9.79 2.95
C LEU A 88 6.25 8.71 3.58
N ALA A 89 5.68 7.56 3.87
CA ALA A 89 6.41 6.39 4.36
C ALA A 89 6.12 5.16 3.49
N TYR A 90 7.16 4.61 2.87
CA TYR A 90 7.08 3.29 2.23
C TYR A 90 7.30 2.21 3.28
N ILE A 91 6.32 1.35 3.49
CA ILE A 91 6.37 0.32 4.53
C ILE A 91 6.00 -1.04 3.92
N ASN A 92 6.78 -2.07 4.20
CA ASN A 92 6.45 -3.42 3.76
C ASN A 92 5.21 -3.93 4.51
N ALA A 93 4.32 -4.64 3.80
CA ALA A 93 3.08 -5.19 4.34
C ALA A 93 3.28 -6.39 5.30
N ASP A 94 4.43 -6.49 5.95
CA ASP A 94 4.73 -7.44 7.03
C ASP A 94 5.20 -6.74 8.32
N ILE A 95 5.07 -5.41 8.38
CA ILE A 95 5.45 -4.59 9.54
C ILE A 95 4.21 -4.08 10.26
N LEU A 96 4.10 -4.36 11.56
CA LEU A 96 3.08 -3.78 12.44
C LEU A 96 3.58 -2.46 13.03
N LEU A 97 2.69 -1.47 13.14
CA LEU A 97 2.95 -0.21 13.83
C LEU A 97 1.99 -0.04 15.02
N MET A 98 2.45 0.63 16.07
CA MET A 98 1.75 0.86 17.33
C MET A 98 1.92 2.28 17.81
#